data_AF-A0A7G3GF25-F1
#
_entry.id   AF-A0A7G3GF25-F1
#
_cell.length_a   1.000
_cell.length_b   1.000
_cell.length_c   1.000
_cell.angle_alpha   90.00
_cell.angle_beta   90.00
_cell.angle_gamma   90.00
#
_symmetry.space_group_name_H-M   'P 1'
#
loop_
_entity.id
_entity.type
_entity.pdbx_description
1 polymer ?
#
loop_
_entity_poly.entity_id
_entity_poly.type
_entity_poly.pdbx_seq_one_letter_code
_entity_poly.pdbx_strand_id
1 'polypeptide(L)'
;MTLKSDTSPVKVKVNKPRGTLYWGGAGLDGDYVKPQIAAFIKAGITHCFVGKTNSSTQTIGQLGTLVDALRAGIDIRYEDNGPWTLGGMDAPAEQFNMIGYSYGSLLAAQTANFYAKHGHSIDHLVLIGSPIDLGFLNTLKENKNIKKIVIIDLKQHGDPIYAGITQFELIENAITLKTQMGSNKGEGHFYYAHVVADSSRRWEELAKRLYGEGLR
;
A
#
# COMPACT_ATOMS: atom_id res chain seq x y z
N MET A 1 45.87 31.27 16.69
CA MET A 1 45.33 30.54 15.52
C MET A 1 43.82 30.63 15.62
N THR A 2 43.17 31.45 14.80
CA THR A 2 41.72 31.72 14.90
C THR A 2 40.99 30.79 13.94
N LEU A 3 40.15 29.90 14.45
CA LEU A 3 39.32 29.02 13.63
C LEU A 3 38.29 29.87 12.86
N LYS A 4 38.39 29.86 11.53
CA LYS A 4 37.36 30.42 10.64
C LYS A 4 36.32 29.32 10.39
N SER A 5 35.05 29.58 10.71
CA SER A 5 33.95 28.74 10.28
C SER A 5 33.75 28.87 8.78
N ASP A 6 33.60 27.74 8.10
CA ASP A 6 33.18 27.70 6.70
C ASP A 6 31.77 28.27 6.58
N THR A 7 31.60 29.40 5.90
CA THR A 7 30.32 30.12 5.75
C THR A 7 29.56 29.75 4.48
N SER A 8 30.03 28.74 3.74
CA SER A 8 29.39 28.31 2.49
C SER A 8 28.19 27.41 2.79
N PRO A 9 26.98 27.70 2.27
CA PRO A 9 25.83 26.85 2.47
C PRO A 9 26.08 25.46 1.86
N VAL A 10 26.17 24.44 2.72
CA VAL A 10 26.26 23.04 2.28
C VAL A 10 24.87 22.60 1.85
N LYS A 11 24.70 22.30 0.55
CA LYS A 11 23.49 21.61 0.07
C LYS A 11 23.55 20.15 0.52
N VAL A 12 23.01 19.87 1.71
CA VAL A 12 22.79 18.50 2.16
C VAL A 12 21.66 17.91 1.31
N LYS A 13 21.98 16.97 0.42
CA LYS A 13 20.98 16.12 -0.23
C LYS A 13 20.38 15.22 0.85
N VAL A 14 19.28 15.66 1.46
CA VAL A 14 18.45 14.78 2.28
C VAL A 14 17.80 13.80 1.31
N ASN A 15 18.14 12.51 1.43
CA ASN A 15 17.46 11.44 0.69
C ASN A 15 15.98 11.48 1.07
N LYS A 16 15.16 12.07 0.20
CA LYS A 16 13.71 11.98 0.28
C LYS A 16 13.33 10.76 -0.54
N PRO A 17 12.69 9.72 0.03
CA PRO A 17 12.21 8.61 -0.77
C PRO A 17 11.28 9.14 -1.87
N ARG A 18 11.44 8.63 -3.08
CA ARG A 18 10.72 9.02 -4.29
C ARG A 18 10.50 7.79 -5.17
N GLY A 19 9.43 7.83 -5.95
CA GLY A 19 8.93 6.75 -6.79
C GLY A 19 7.60 6.22 -6.27
N THR A 20 7.16 5.11 -6.85
CA THR A 20 5.91 4.44 -6.49
C THR A 20 6.22 3.11 -5.83
N LEU A 21 5.81 2.95 -4.57
CA LEU A 21 5.88 1.66 -3.87
C LEU A 21 4.58 0.91 -4.00
N TYR A 22 4.65 -0.38 -4.27
CA TYR A 22 3.50 -1.26 -4.30
C TYR A 22 3.66 -2.43 -3.32
N TRP A 23 2.74 -2.54 -2.37
CA TRP A 23 2.61 -3.71 -1.50
C TRP A 23 1.39 -4.55 -1.93
N GLY A 24 1.64 -5.81 -2.23
CA GLY A 24 0.57 -6.80 -2.38
C GLY A 24 -0.15 -7.09 -1.06
N GLY A 25 -1.16 -7.95 -1.10
CA GLY A 25 -1.85 -8.50 0.06
C GLY A 25 -0.97 -9.44 0.89
N ALA A 26 -1.59 -10.26 1.74
CA ALA A 26 -0.88 -11.21 2.59
C ALA A 26 0.17 -12.03 1.81
N GLY A 27 1.39 -12.10 2.34
CA GLY A 27 2.55 -12.69 1.64
C GLY A 27 3.42 -11.67 0.88
N LEU A 28 2.86 -10.53 0.46
CA LEU A 28 3.53 -9.40 -0.23
C LEU A 28 4.22 -9.70 -1.57
N ASP A 29 4.45 -10.97 -1.89
CA ASP A 29 5.25 -11.45 -3.02
C ASP A 29 4.48 -12.37 -3.97
N GLY A 30 3.15 -12.40 -3.87
CA GLY A 30 2.30 -13.25 -4.71
C GLY A 30 2.52 -13.02 -6.22
N ASP A 31 2.23 -14.05 -7.03
CA ASP A 31 2.54 -14.08 -8.46
C ASP A 31 1.93 -12.95 -9.29
N TYR A 32 0.88 -12.29 -8.77
CA TYR A 32 0.24 -11.13 -9.40
C TYR A 32 1.04 -9.82 -9.24
N VAL A 33 1.96 -9.72 -8.27
CA VAL A 33 2.62 -8.46 -7.89
C VAL A 33 3.51 -7.94 -9.01
N LYS A 34 4.39 -8.79 -9.56
CA LYS A 34 5.30 -8.39 -10.64
C LYS A 34 4.53 -8.03 -11.94
N PRO A 35 3.55 -8.83 -12.40
CA PRO A 35 2.71 -8.44 -13.52
C PRO A 35 1.94 -7.13 -13.33
N GLN A 36 1.44 -6.85 -12.12
CA GLN A 36 0.78 -5.57 -11.84
C GLN A 36 1.74 -4.39 -11.93
N ILE A 37 2.95 -4.51 -11.36
CA ILE A 37 3.99 -3.48 -11.52
C ILE A 37 4.34 -3.27 -13.00
N ALA A 38 4.46 -4.36 -13.78
CA ALA A 38 4.69 -4.26 -15.21
C ALA A 38 3.54 -3.52 -15.93
N ALA A 39 2.29 -3.75 -15.52
CA ALA A 39 1.13 -3.02 -16.03
C ALA A 39 1.17 -1.53 -15.63
N PHE A 40 1.58 -1.18 -14.40
CA PHE A 40 1.77 0.20 -13.96
C PHE A 40 2.82 0.92 -14.81
N ILE A 41 3.97 0.29 -15.03
CA ILE A 41 5.04 0.82 -15.87
C ILE A 41 4.54 1.01 -17.31
N LYS A 42 3.84 0.02 -17.87
CA LYS A 42 3.25 0.09 -19.22
C LYS A 42 2.23 1.23 -19.35
N ALA A 43 1.50 1.54 -18.28
CA ALA A 43 0.55 2.66 -18.24
C ALA A 43 1.23 4.03 -18.07
N GLY A 44 2.55 4.07 -17.85
CA GLY A 44 3.31 5.31 -17.65
C GLY A 44 3.53 5.70 -16.20
N ILE A 45 3.28 4.80 -15.24
CA ILE A 45 3.66 4.97 -13.83
C ILE A 45 5.08 4.41 -13.67
N THR A 46 6.05 5.30 -13.75
CA THR A 46 7.48 5.00 -13.73
C THR A 46 8.01 4.86 -12.29
N HIS A 47 9.25 4.38 -12.15
CA HIS A 47 9.90 4.20 -10.84
C HIS A 47 9.06 3.39 -9.84
N CYS A 48 8.46 2.29 -10.31
CA CYS A 48 7.68 1.38 -9.49
C CYS A 48 8.58 0.34 -8.80
N PHE A 49 8.44 0.19 -7.50
CA PHE A 49 9.19 -0.75 -6.67
C PHE A 49 8.24 -1.64 -5.87
N VAL A 50 8.61 -2.91 -5.69
CA VAL A 50 7.93 -3.78 -4.73
C VAL A 50 8.27 -3.29 -3.32
N GLY A 51 7.24 -3.01 -2.53
CA GLY A 51 7.38 -2.71 -1.12
C GLY A 51 7.91 -3.92 -0.35
N LYS A 52 9.12 -3.80 0.18
CA LYS A 52 9.70 -4.78 1.11
C LYS A 52 9.35 -4.37 2.54
N THR A 53 9.13 -5.32 3.43
CA THR A 53 8.82 -5.00 4.84
C THR A 53 10.01 -4.40 5.55
N ASN A 54 9.75 -3.38 6.37
CA ASN A 54 10.64 -2.90 7.42
C ASN A 54 9.99 -3.13 8.79
N SER A 55 10.80 -3.51 9.78
CA SER A 55 10.54 -3.50 11.23
C SER A 55 9.12 -3.82 11.78
N SER A 56 8.39 -4.77 11.21
CA SER A 56 7.26 -5.44 11.90
C SER A 56 7.02 -6.91 11.47
N THR A 57 7.88 -7.48 10.62
CA THR A 57 7.82 -8.91 10.24
C THR A 57 8.45 -9.88 11.25
N GLN A 58 8.70 -9.44 12.49
CA GLN A 58 8.70 -10.36 13.63
C GLN A 58 7.23 -10.53 14.04
N THR A 59 6.39 -11.31 13.36
CA THR A 59 6.24 -12.74 13.65
C THR A 59 5.19 -13.27 12.68
N ILE A 60 5.56 -13.75 11.50
CA ILE A 60 4.66 -14.63 10.73
C ILE A 60 5.48 -15.88 10.41
N GLY A 61 5.46 -16.80 11.38
CA GLY A 61 5.99 -18.14 11.19
C GLY A 61 5.21 -18.84 10.08
N GLN A 62 5.93 -19.64 9.29
CA GLN A 62 5.35 -20.56 8.31
C GLN A 62 4.33 -21.49 9.01
N LEU A 63 3.02 -21.22 8.89
CA LEU A 63 1.87 -22.16 8.89
C LEU A 63 0.54 -21.40 9.20
N GLY A 64 -0.14 -20.81 8.20
CA GLY A 64 -1.55 -20.34 8.37
C GLY A 64 -1.94 -18.98 7.78
N THR A 65 -1.76 -18.76 6.47
CA THR A 65 -1.74 -17.45 5.79
C THR A 65 -2.98 -16.53 5.90
N LEU A 66 -4.20 -17.03 6.14
CA LEU A 66 -5.40 -16.16 6.23
C LEU A 66 -5.66 -15.64 7.66
N VAL A 67 -5.58 -16.52 8.65
CA VAL A 67 -5.88 -16.16 10.05
C VAL A 67 -4.79 -15.22 10.56
N ASP A 68 -3.53 -15.49 10.22
CA ASP A 68 -2.43 -14.62 10.63
C ASP A 68 -2.45 -13.28 9.90
N ALA A 69 -2.87 -13.22 8.64
CA ALA A 69 -3.01 -11.96 7.91
C ALA A 69 -4.23 -11.14 8.36
N LEU A 70 -5.36 -11.81 8.64
CA LEU A 70 -6.54 -11.15 9.22
C LEU A 70 -6.21 -10.66 10.63
N ARG A 71 -5.50 -11.46 11.43
CA ARG A 71 -5.07 -11.10 12.80
C ARG A 71 -4.04 -9.98 12.80
N ALA A 72 -2.99 -10.07 11.99
CA ALA A 72 -2.01 -9.00 11.84
C ALA A 72 -2.66 -7.74 11.26
N GLY A 73 -3.61 -7.90 10.33
CA GLY A 73 -4.42 -6.81 9.78
C GLY A 73 -5.37 -6.17 10.80
N ILE A 74 -5.86 -6.93 11.80
CA ILE A 74 -6.66 -6.40 12.91
C ILE A 74 -5.84 -5.42 13.76
N ASP A 75 -4.54 -5.64 13.93
CA ASP A 75 -3.71 -4.77 14.76
C ASP A 75 -3.25 -3.51 14.00
N ILE A 76 -2.77 -3.65 12.76
CA ILE A 76 -2.17 -2.52 12.00
C ILE A 76 -3.20 -1.67 11.24
N ARG A 77 -4.49 -1.98 11.33
CA ARG A 77 -5.57 -1.16 10.73
C ARG A 77 -5.90 0.11 11.51
N TYR A 78 -5.41 0.19 12.75
CA TYR A 78 -5.45 1.38 13.57
C TYR A 78 -4.14 2.15 13.41
N GLU A 79 -4.18 3.46 13.64
CA GLU A 79 -2.99 4.29 13.55
C GLU A 79 -1.87 3.79 14.48
N ASP A 80 -0.67 3.62 13.93
CA ASP A 80 0.54 3.34 14.68
C ASP A 80 1.53 4.51 14.59
N ASN A 81 2.29 4.74 15.66
CA ASN A 81 3.35 5.74 15.75
C ASN A 81 4.76 5.14 15.64
N GLY A 82 4.86 3.82 15.43
CA GLY A 82 6.13 3.12 15.22
C GLY A 82 6.91 3.57 13.97
N PRO A 83 8.20 3.19 13.88
CA PRO A 83 9.04 3.54 12.73
C PRO A 83 8.68 2.70 11.49
N TRP A 84 8.02 3.33 10.52
CA TRP A 84 7.69 2.76 9.20
C TRP A 84 8.64 3.31 8.11
N THR A 85 9.88 2.87 8.13
CA THR A 85 10.98 3.29 7.26
C THR A 85 11.13 2.45 5.98
N LEU A 86 11.43 3.10 4.86
CA LEU A 86 11.61 2.41 3.58
C LEU A 86 13.07 2.06 3.30
N GLY A 87 13.28 0.97 2.56
CA GLY A 87 14.56 0.62 1.95
C GLY A 87 14.43 0.45 0.44
N GLY A 88 15.48 0.78 -0.32
CA GLY A 88 15.58 0.45 -1.75
C GLY A 88 14.89 1.43 -2.72
N MET A 89 14.86 2.73 -2.42
CA MET A 89 14.37 3.79 -3.31
C MET A 89 15.47 4.82 -3.62
N ASP A 90 16.59 4.34 -4.15
CA ASP A 90 17.79 5.17 -4.35
C ASP A 90 17.79 5.97 -5.67
N ALA A 91 16.80 5.71 -6.54
CA ALA A 91 16.65 6.40 -7.81
C ALA A 91 15.85 7.71 -7.66
N PRO A 92 16.29 8.83 -8.27
CA PRO A 92 15.49 10.04 -8.34
C PRO A 92 14.16 9.78 -9.04
N ALA A 93 13.06 10.29 -8.47
CA ALA A 93 11.74 10.32 -9.09
C ALA A 93 10.98 11.58 -8.64
N GLU A 94 10.02 12.02 -9.45
CA GLU A 94 9.29 13.28 -9.21
C GLU A 94 8.26 13.15 -8.10
N GLN A 95 7.51 12.04 -8.12
CA GLN A 95 6.46 11.75 -7.16
C GLN A 95 6.92 10.84 -6.04
N PHE A 96 6.22 10.87 -4.92
CA PHE A 96 6.30 9.85 -3.87
C PHE A 96 4.92 9.25 -3.64
N ASN A 97 4.71 8.06 -4.20
CA ASN A 97 3.43 7.36 -4.21
C ASN A 97 3.53 6.05 -3.43
N MET A 98 2.44 5.69 -2.78
CA MET A 98 2.28 4.41 -2.09
C MET A 98 0.98 3.76 -2.53
N ILE A 99 1.07 2.53 -3.00
CA ILE A 99 -0.07 1.72 -3.41
C ILE A 99 -0.06 0.46 -2.56
N GLY A 100 -1.18 0.13 -1.96
CA GLY A 100 -1.31 -1.12 -1.24
C GLY A 100 -2.64 -1.81 -1.50
N TYR A 101 -2.58 -3.13 -1.57
CA TYR A 101 -3.74 -4.00 -1.77
C TYR A 101 -3.97 -4.89 -0.56
N SER A 102 -5.21 -4.99 -0.08
CA SER A 102 -5.56 -5.81 1.09
C SER A 102 -4.64 -5.48 2.28
N TYR A 103 -3.98 -6.45 2.90
CA TYR A 103 -2.97 -6.23 3.94
C TYR A 103 -1.90 -5.17 3.56
N GLY A 104 -1.44 -5.15 2.31
CA GLY A 104 -0.48 -4.17 1.83
C GLY A 104 -0.99 -2.73 1.85
N SER A 105 -2.32 -2.51 1.81
CA SER A 105 -2.89 -1.16 1.96
C SER A 105 -2.68 -0.60 3.36
N LEU A 106 -2.66 -1.47 4.37
CA LEU A 106 -2.36 -1.07 5.75
C LEU A 106 -0.89 -0.68 5.88
N LEU A 107 0.03 -1.44 5.27
CA LEU A 107 1.45 -1.08 5.22
C LEU A 107 1.67 0.26 4.51
N ALA A 108 1.00 0.47 3.37
CA ALA A 108 1.03 1.73 2.65
C ALA A 108 0.49 2.90 3.50
N ALA A 109 -0.61 2.68 4.20
CA ALA A 109 -1.22 3.67 5.09
C ALA A 109 -0.31 4.06 6.26
N GLN A 110 0.26 3.07 6.97
CA GLN A 110 1.17 3.31 8.09
C GLN A 110 2.44 4.04 7.64
N THR A 111 3.02 3.59 6.53
CA THR A 111 4.21 4.21 5.94
C THR A 111 3.91 5.64 5.51
N ALA A 112 2.79 5.88 4.83
CA ALA A 112 2.39 7.22 4.41
C ALA A 112 2.19 8.14 5.62
N ASN A 113 1.51 7.67 6.67
CA ASN A 113 1.31 8.45 7.89
C ASN A 113 2.64 8.80 8.56
N PHE A 114 3.52 7.82 8.72
CA PHE A 114 4.85 8.02 9.31
C PHE A 114 5.64 9.10 8.55
N TYR A 115 5.82 8.95 7.24
CA TYR A 115 6.57 9.91 6.43
C TYR A 115 5.89 11.29 6.40
N ALA A 116 4.55 11.33 6.30
CA ALA A 116 3.79 12.57 6.31
C ALA A 116 3.94 13.34 7.64
N LYS A 117 3.92 12.66 8.79
CA LYS A 117 4.20 13.26 10.10
C LYS A 117 5.62 13.82 10.22
N HIS A 118 6.57 13.23 9.50
CA HIS A 118 7.97 13.69 9.44
C HIS A 118 8.22 14.73 8.32
N GLY A 119 7.16 15.36 7.79
CA GLY A 119 7.28 16.47 6.85
C GLY A 119 7.58 16.07 5.41
N HIS A 120 7.50 14.77 5.07
CA HIS A 120 7.57 14.33 3.69
C HIS A 120 6.21 14.49 3.02
N SER A 121 6.21 15.02 1.80
CA SER A 121 4.99 15.08 1.01
C SER A 121 4.78 13.76 0.27
N ILE A 122 3.62 13.14 0.48
CA ILE A 122 3.13 11.97 -0.24
C ILE A 122 2.20 12.49 -1.34
N ASP A 123 2.53 12.21 -2.60
CA ASP A 123 1.73 12.67 -3.74
C ASP A 123 0.44 11.86 -3.85
N HIS A 124 0.53 10.53 -3.74
CA HIS A 124 -0.63 9.64 -3.76
C HIS A 124 -0.51 8.51 -2.74
N LEU A 125 -1.57 8.28 -1.98
CA LEU A 125 -1.80 7.06 -1.21
C LEU A 125 -2.99 6.30 -1.81
N VAL A 126 -2.76 5.10 -2.32
CA VAL A 126 -3.78 4.26 -2.96
C VAL A 126 -4.10 3.06 -2.08
N LEU A 127 -5.36 2.91 -1.70
CA LEU A 127 -5.87 1.88 -0.80
C LEU A 127 -6.86 0.98 -1.55
N ILE A 128 -6.43 -0.22 -1.96
CA ILE A 128 -7.23 -1.15 -2.75
C ILE A 128 -7.73 -2.29 -1.86
N GLY A 129 -9.05 -2.50 -1.78
CA GLY A 129 -9.64 -3.54 -0.91
C GLY A 129 -9.16 -3.39 0.53
N SER A 130 -9.09 -2.17 1.04
CA SER A 130 -8.36 -1.87 2.28
C SER A 130 -9.22 -2.15 3.51
N PRO A 131 -8.76 -2.98 4.48
CA PRO A 131 -9.48 -3.19 5.75
C PRO A 131 -9.18 -2.12 6.81
N ILE A 132 -8.67 -0.95 6.40
CA ILE A 132 -8.32 0.16 7.30
C ILE A 132 -9.52 0.61 8.14
N ASP A 133 -9.31 0.93 9.41
CA ASP A 133 -10.34 1.48 10.28
C ASP A 133 -10.73 2.92 9.88
N LEU A 134 -11.96 3.33 10.17
CA LEU A 134 -12.48 4.66 9.82
C LEU A 134 -11.70 5.79 10.51
N GLY A 135 -11.32 5.60 11.78
CA GLY A 135 -10.56 6.58 12.53
C GLY A 135 -9.19 6.82 11.89
N PHE A 136 -8.46 5.75 11.57
CA PHE A 136 -7.16 5.89 10.91
C PHE A 136 -7.29 6.47 9.49
N LEU A 137 -8.32 6.08 8.74
CA LEU A 137 -8.62 6.67 7.44
C LEU A 137 -8.86 8.18 7.54
N ASN A 138 -9.55 8.65 8.58
CA ASN A 138 -9.77 10.08 8.80
C ASN A 138 -8.48 10.81 9.14
N THR A 139 -7.62 10.24 10.00
CA THR A 139 -6.28 10.79 10.28
C THR A 139 -5.47 11.00 9.00
N LEU A 140 -5.49 10.03 8.08
CA LEU A 140 -4.79 10.14 6.79
C LEU A 140 -5.36 11.27 5.93
N LYS A 141 -6.70 11.38 5.85
CA LYS A 141 -7.40 12.42 5.07
C LYS A 141 -7.13 13.83 5.60
N GLU A 142 -6.96 13.99 6.92
CA GLU A 142 -6.68 15.27 7.56
C GLU A 142 -5.20 15.67 7.46
N ASN A 143 -4.31 14.73 7.13
CA ASN A 143 -2.89 14.99 7.02
C ASN A 143 -2.55 15.75 5.73
N LYS A 144 -2.30 17.06 5.85
CA LYS A 144 -1.96 17.96 4.73
C LYS A 144 -0.73 17.55 3.90
N ASN A 145 0.13 16.68 4.41
CA ASN A 145 1.29 16.19 3.68
C ASN A 145 0.95 15.01 2.76
N ILE A 146 -0.23 14.40 2.91
CA ILE A 146 -0.79 13.42 1.97
C ILE A 146 -1.71 14.17 0.99
N LYS A 147 -1.22 14.43 -0.22
CA LYS A 147 -1.91 15.29 -1.18
C LYS A 147 -3.20 14.68 -1.73
N LYS A 148 -3.19 13.37 -1.97
CA LYS A 148 -4.35 12.66 -2.52
C LYS A 148 -4.42 11.23 -1.99
N ILE A 149 -5.61 10.84 -1.54
CA ILE A 149 -5.94 9.47 -1.17
C ILE A 149 -6.92 8.90 -2.21
N VAL A 150 -6.55 7.79 -2.83
CA VAL A 150 -7.39 7.06 -3.79
C VAL A 150 -7.88 5.79 -3.14
N ILE A 151 -9.18 5.68 -2.92
CA ILE A 151 -9.81 4.49 -2.34
C ILE A 151 -10.42 3.66 -3.47
N ILE A 152 -10.06 2.38 -3.52
CA ILE A 152 -10.59 1.42 -4.49
C ILE A 152 -11.20 0.26 -3.73
N ASP A 153 -12.47 0.41 -3.36
CA ASP A 153 -13.27 -0.70 -2.88
C ASP A 153 -13.64 -1.63 -4.04
N LEU A 154 -13.74 -2.93 -3.76
CA LEU A 154 -14.00 -3.97 -4.76
C LEU A 154 -15.41 -4.55 -4.62
N LYS A 155 -16.35 -3.77 -4.08
CA LYS A 155 -17.74 -4.18 -3.83
C LYS A 155 -18.43 -4.72 -5.09
N GLN A 156 -18.17 -4.11 -6.25
CA GLN A 156 -18.68 -4.56 -7.55
C GLN A 156 -18.18 -5.95 -7.98
N HIS A 157 -17.10 -6.44 -7.36
CA HIS A 157 -16.57 -7.78 -7.57
C HIS A 157 -16.98 -8.75 -6.45
N GLY A 158 -17.77 -8.30 -5.48
CA GLY A 158 -18.24 -9.09 -4.33
C GLY A 158 -17.33 -9.02 -3.11
N ASP A 159 -16.39 -8.08 -3.03
CA ASP A 159 -15.53 -7.92 -1.86
C ASP A 159 -16.33 -7.31 -0.70
N PRO A 160 -16.43 -7.99 0.45
CA PRO A 160 -17.06 -7.40 1.63
C PRO A 160 -16.17 -6.37 2.34
N ILE A 161 -14.85 -6.36 2.09
CA ILE A 161 -13.91 -5.43 2.70
C ILE A 161 -13.95 -4.08 1.97
N TYR A 162 -13.96 -3.00 2.76
CA TYR A 162 -13.87 -1.63 2.25
C TYR A 162 -13.16 -0.71 3.25
N ALA A 163 -12.64 0.43 2.76
CA ALA A 163 -11.93 1.36 3.61
C ALA A 163 -12.88 2.03 4.63
N GLY A 164 -12.57 1.92 5.91
CA GLY A 164 -13.45 2.37 7.00
C GLY A 164 -14.41 1.31 7.52
N ILE A 165 -14.25 0.05 7.10
CA ILE A 165 -14.99 -1.10 7.65
C ILE A 165 -14.77 -1.21 9.17
N THR A 166 -15.77 -1.67 9.91
CA THR A 166 -15.61 -1.92 11.36
C THR A 166 -14.94 -3.26 11.63
N GLN A 167 -14.42 -3.45 12.85
CA GLN A 167 -13.87 -4.76 13.24
C GLN A 167 -14.97 -5.84 13.26
N PHE A 168 -16.18 -5.48 13.67
CA PHE A 168 -17.31 -6.39 13.69
C PHE A 168 -17.66 -6.89 12.28
N GLU A 169 -17.76 -5.99 11.30
CA GLU A 169 -18.01 -6.35 9.91
C GLU A 169 -16.89 -7.23 9.32
N LEU A 170 -15.62 -7.01 9.69
CA LEU A 170 -14.54 -7.91 9.28
C LEU A 170 -14.73 -9.34 9.81
N ILE A 171 -15.18 -9.48 11.05
CA ILE A 171 -15.44 -10.79 11.67
C ILE A 171 -16.64 -11.47 11.00
N GLU A 172 -17.73 -10.75 10.79
CA GLU A 172 -18.93 -11.28 10.12
C GLU A 172 -18.62 -11.80 8.71
N ASN A 173 -17.71 -11.12 8.00
CA ASN A 173 -17.35 -11.47 6.63
C ASN A 173 -16.21 -12.51 6.52
N ALA A 174 -15.68 -13.01 7.63
CA ALA A 174 -14.55 -13.96 7.62
C ALA A 174 -14.85 -15.25 6.83
N ILE A 175 -16.08 -15.77 6.89
CA ILE A 175 -16.49 -16.97 6.15
C ILE A 175 -16.54 -16.70 4.64
N THR A 176 -17.09 -15.54 4.25
CA THR A 176 -17.12 -15.09 2.86
C THR A 176 -15.70 -14.97 2.30
N LEU A 177 -14.80 -14.32 3.03
CA LEU A 177 -13.40 -14.17 2.63
C LEU A 177 -12.69 -15.52 2.48
N LYS A 178 -12.90 -16.44 3.43
CA LYS A 178 -12.35 -17.80 3.34
C LYS A 178 -12.85 -18.54 2.09
N THR A 179 -14.13 -18.36 1.74
CA THR A 179 -14.74 -18.98 0.56
C THR A 179 -14.16 -18.41 -0.73
N GLN A 180 -14.06 -17.08 -0.83
CA GLN A 180 -13.47 -16.39 -2.00
C GLN A 180 -11.99 -16.74 -2.18
N MET A 181 -11.25 -16.93 -1.08
CA MET A 181 -9.86 -17.39 -1.11
C MET A 181 -9.77 -18.83 -1.66
N GLY A 182 -10.63 -19.74 -1.17
CA GLY A 182 -10.60 -21.14 -1.58
C GLY A 182 -11.10 -21.40 -3.00
N SER A 183 -11.84 -20.47 -3.60
CA SER A 183 -12.44 -20.67 -4.93
C SER A 183 -11.41 -20.58 -6.07
N ASN A 184 -10.30 -19.86 -5.88
CA ASN A 184 -9.29 -19.58 -6.90
C ASN A 184 -9.85 -18.92 -8.19
N LYS A 185 -11.01 -18.26 -8.11
CA LYS A 185 -11.70 -17.68 -9.27
C LYS A 185 -11.35 -16.22 -9.57
N GLY A 186 -10.53 -15.57 -8.74
CA GLY A 186 -10.30 -14.13 -8.83
C GLY A 186 -11.59 -13.35 -8.64
N GLU A 187 -12.28 -13.55 -7.53
CA GLU A 187 -13.52 -12.87 -7.20
C GLU A 187 -13.43 -12.21 -5.82
N GLY A 188 -14.34 -11.27 -5.56
CA GLY A 188 -14.42 -10.53 -4.32
C GLY A 188 -13.10 -9.92 -3.91
N HIS A 189 -12.69 -10.18 -2.66
CA HIS A 189 -11.46 -9.63 -2.12
C HIS A 189 -10.22 -10.02 -2.91
N PHE A 190 -10.22 -11.16 -3.59
CA PHE A 190 -9.08 -11.73 -4.32
C PHE A 190 -9.10 -11.41 -5.83
N TYR A 191 -9.93 -10.46 -6.26
CA TYR A 191 -10.15 -10.11 -7.68
C TYR A 191 -8.86 -9.84 -8.47
N TYR A 192 -7.87 -9.22 -7.84
CA TYR A 192 -6.58 -8.92 -8.46
C TYR A 192 -5.45 -9.89 -8.08
N ALA A 193 -5.67 -10.76 -7.09
CA ALA A 193 -4.65 -11.62 -6.51
C ALA A 193 -4.63 -13.04 -7.08
N HIS A 194 -5.79 -13.65 -7.30
CA HIS A 194 -5.82 -14.95 -7.99
C HIS A 194 -5.60 -14.73 -9.48
N VAL A 195 -4.54 -15.35 -9.99
CA VAL A 195 -4.19 -15.28 -11.40
C VAL A 195 -5.13 -16.19 -12.20
N VAL A 196 -5.94 -15.56 -13.04
CA VAL A 196 -6.93 -16.17 -13.92
C VAL A 196 -6.72 -15.66 -15.35
N ALA A 197 -7.41 -16.24 -16.32
CA ALA A 197 -7.21 -15.94 -17.74
C ALA A 197 -7.34 -14.44 -18.09
N ASP A 198 -8.23 -13.69 -17.42
CA ASP A 198 -8.43 -12.27 -17.69
C ASP A 198 -7.65 -11.33 -16.76
N SER A 199 -6.77 -11.84 -15.89
CA SER A 199 -5.99 -11.04 -14.94
C SER A 199 -5.17 -9.94 -15.60
N SER A 200 -4.54 -10.21 -16.76
CA SER A 200 -3.75 -9.20 -17.47
C SER A 200 -4.59 -7.98 -17.84
N ARG A 201 -5.82 -8.18 -18.35
CA ARG A 201 -6.76 -7.09 -18.66
C ARG A 201 -7.13 -6.30 -17.41
N ARG A 202 -7.44 -7.00 -16.31
CA ARG A 202 -7.80 -6.37 -15.01
C ARG A 202 -6.67 -5.49 -14.47
N TRP A 203 -5.44 -5.98 -14.52
CA TRP A 203 -4.27 -5.22 -14.06
C TRP A 203 -3.99 -4.01 -14.95
N GLU A 204 -4.18 -4.11 -16.27
CA GLU A 204 -4.07 -2.98 -17.19
C GLU A 204 -5.16 -1.93 -16.94
N GLU A 205 -6.39 -2.33 -16.67
CA GLU A 205 -7.50 -1.42 -16.31
C GLU A 205 -7.23 -0.71 -14.99
N LEU A 206 -6.73 -1.43 -13.99
CA LEU A 206 -6.28 -0.84 -12.73
C LEU A 206 -5.17 0.18 -12.99
N ALA A 207 -4.15 -0.18 -13.76
CA ALA A 207 -3.03 0.70 -14.10
C ALA A 207 -3.49 1.99 -14.79
N LYS A 208 -4.38 1.88 -15.78
CA LYS A 208 -4.97 3.05 -16.48
C LYS A 208 -5.77 3.93 -15.53
N ARG A 209 -6.54 3.35 -14.61
CA ARG A 209 -7.26 4.09 -13.58
C ARG A 209 -6.28 4.88 -12.71
N LEU A 210 -5.24 4.23 -12.18
CA LEU A 210 -4.25 4.88 -11.33
C LEU A 210 -3.49 5.99 -12.06
N TYR A 211 -3.13 5.78 -13.33
CA TYR A 211 -2.56 6.83 -14.15
C TYR A 211 -3.52 8.01 -14.34
N GLY A 212 -4.81 7.73 -14.56
CA GLY A 212 -5.87 8.74 -14.63
C GLY A 212 -6.04 9.53 -13.33
N GLU A 213 -5.74 8.93 -12.17
CA GLU A 213 -5.73 9.60 -10.87
C GLU A 213 -4.53 10.55 -10.68
N GLY A 214 -3.52 10.50 -11.56
CA GLY A 214 -2.35 11.39 -11.54
C GLY A 214 -1.03 10.73 -11.17
N LEU A 215 -1.01 9.40 -10.98
CA LEU A 215 0.23 8.66 -10.71
C LEU A 215 1.12 8.66 -11.96
N ARG A 216 2.43 8.87 -11.78
CA ARG A 216 3.47 8.95 -12.82
C ARG A 216 4.75 8.23 -12.39
#